data_AF-A0A396IQW9-F1
#
_entry.id   AF-A0A396IQW9-F1
#
_cell.length_a   1.000
_cell.length_b   1.000
_cell.length_c   1.000
_cell.angle_alpha   90.00
_cell.angle_beta   90.00
_cell.angle_gamma   90.00
#
_symmetry.space_group_name_H-M   'P 1'
#
loop_
_entity.id
_entity.type
_entity.pdbx_description
1 polymer ?
#
loop_
_entity_poly.entity_id
_entity_poly.type
_entity_poly.pdbx_seq_one_letter_code
_entity_poly.pdbx_strand_id
1 'polypeptide(L)' 'MPELRHLELWGNKLTNDGLIAILDGCPYLESLDVRMCYNLVIHGNLAKRCFENTRIKYFR' A
#
# COMPACT_ATOMS: atom_id res chain seq x y z
N MET A 1 6.08 8.44 -9.10
CA MET A 1 5.58 9.80 -8.81
C MET A 1 6.34 10.29 -7.58
N PRO A 2 7.42 11.07 -7.75
CA PRO A 2 8.32 11.34 -6.64
C PRO A 2 7.63 12.11 -5.50
N GLU A 3 6.71 13.03 -5.77
CA GLU A 3 6.12 13.85 -4.69
C GLU A 3 4.84 13.27 -4.05
N LEU A 4 4.43 12.04 -4.41
CA LEU A 4 3.19 11.47 -3.88
C LEU A 4 3.36 11.02 -2.43
N ARG A 5 2.67 11.69 -1.49
CA ARG A 5 2.73 11.42 -0.04
C ARG A 5 1.52 10.67 0.49
N HIS A 6 0.36 10.84 -0.14
CA HIS A 6 -0.90 10.23 0.32
C HIS A 6 -1.64 9.63 -0.87
N LEU A 7 -2.12 8.39 -0.72
CA LEU A 7 -2.88 7.69 -1.74
C LEU A 7 -4.02 6.90 -1.09
N GLU A 8 -5.23 7.02 -1.65
CA GLU A 8 -6.40 6.28 -1.21
C GLU A 8 -6.93 5.42 -2.37
N LEU A 9 -7.05 4.12 -2.13
CA LEU A 9 -7.49 3.09 -3.07
C LEU A 9 -8.61 2.24 -2.47
N TRP A 10 -9.45 2.85 -1.63
CA TRP A 10 -10.54 2.18 -0.94
C TRP A 10 -11.42 1.35 -1.89
N GLY A 11 -11.65 0.09 -1.58
CA GLY A 11 -12.49 -0.82 -2.38
C GLY A 11 -11.93 -1.14 -3.78
N ASN A 12 -10.67 -0.84 -4.05
CA ASN A 12 -10.04 -1.12 -5.34
C ASN A 12 -9.73 -2.62 -5.50
N LYS A 13 -9.63 -3.09 -6.75
CA LYS A 13 -9.19 -4.46 -7.08
C LYS A 13 -7.66 -4.64 -7.00
N LEU A 14 -6.99 -3.89 -6.13
CA LEU A 14 -5.53 -3.83 -6.04
C LEU A 14 -4.94 -5.21 -5.74
N THR A 15 -3.91 -5.60 -6.49
CA THR A 15 -3.17 -6.85 -6.29
C THR A 15 -1.89 -6.62 -5.50
N ASN A 16 -1.28 -7.70 -5.01
CA ASN A 16 0.03 -7.62 -4.32
C ASN A 16 1.11 -7.00 -5.23
N ASP A 17 1.13 -7.36 -6.52
CA ASP A 17 2.09 -6.79 -7.48
C ASP A 17 1.85 -5.29 -7.68
N GLY A 18 0.58 -4.86 -7.75
CA GLY A 18 0.24 -3.44 -7.83
C GLY A 18 0.65 -2.67 -6.58
N LEU A 19 0.47 -3.26 -5.41
CA LEU A 19 0.94 -2.69 -4.14
C LEU A 19 2.47 -2.55 -4.11
N ILE A 20 3.21 -3.56 -4.56
CA ILE A 20 4.68 -3.49 -4.67
C ILE A 20 5.09 -2.38 -5.62
N ALA A 21 4.47 -2.29 -6.80
CA ALA A 21 4.76 -1.24 -7.77
C ALA A 21 4.50 0.17 -7.22
N ILE A 22 3.45 0.35 -6.40
CA ILE A 22 3.18 1.62 -5.70
C ILE A 22 4.32 1.93 -4.72
N LEU A 23 4.70 0.97 -3.88
CA LEU A 23 5.76 1.15 -2.88
C LEU A 23 7.13 1.43 -3.53
N ASP A 24 7.42 0.82 -4.67
CA ASP A 24 8.68 1.03 -5.41
C ASP A 24 8.66 2.36 -6.19
N GLY A 25 7.50 2.76 -6.72
CA GLY A 25 7.33 3.96 -7.55
C GLY A 25 7.05 5.26 -6.79
N CYS A 26 6.78 5.18 -5.48
CA CYS A 26 6.42 6.29 -4.60
C CYS A 26 7.30 6.29 -3.33
N PRO A 27 8.59 6.66 -3.43
CA PRO A 27 9.53 6.57 -2.31
C PRO A 27 9.24 7.51 -1.14
N TYR A 28 8.39 8.53 -1.35
CA TYR A 28 7.98 9.49 -0.31
C TYR A 28 6.53 9.27 0.16
N LEU A 29 5.94 8.09 -0.12
CA LEU A 29 4.59 7.77 0.29
C LEU A 29 4.52 7.64 1.82
N GLU A 30 3.80 8.55 2.47
CA GLU A 30 3.62 8.62 3.92
C GLU A 30 2.35 7.86 4.37
N SER A 31 1.31 7.87 3.54
CA SER A 31 0.05 7.19 3.83
C SER A 31 -0.53 6.50 2.60
N LEU A 32 -0.96 5.26 2.80
CA LEU A 32 -1.74 4.50 1.84
C LEU A 32 -3.00 3.98 2.54
N ASP A 33 -4.15 4.14 1.89
CA ASP A 33 -5.40 3.53 2.32
C ASP A 33 -5.86 2.52 1.27
N VAL A 34 -6.04 1.30 1.72
CA VAL A 34 -6.38 0.12 0.90
C VAL A 34 -7.36 -0.76 1.68
N ARG A 35 -8.13 -0.13 2.56
CA ARG A 35 -9.29 -0.79 3.18
C ARG A 35 -10.23 -1.28 2.09
N MET A 36 -10.91 -2.40 2.33
CA MET A 36 -11.79 -3.05 1.36
C MET A 36 -11.11 -3.55 0.06
N CYS A 37 -9.77 -3.54 -0.03
CA CYS A 37 -9.04 -4.21 -1.11
C CYS A 37 -8.88 -5.71 -0.80
N TYR A 38 -9.92 -6.49 -1.12
CA TYR A 38 -9.97 -7.92 -0.76
C TYR A 38 -9.01 -8.83 -1.50
N ASN A 39 -8.44 -8.37 -2.62
CA ASN A 39 -7.45 -9.10 -3.42
C ASN A 39 -6.05 -9.07 -2.79
N LEU A 40 -5.83 -8.26 -1.74
CA LEU A 40 -4.54 -8.15 -1.07
C LEU A 40 -4.36 -9.24 -0.03
N VAL A 41 -3.23 -9.94 -0.14
CA VAL A 41 -2.78 -10.92 0.86
C VAL A 41 -1.48 -10.42 1.46
N ILE A 42 -1.57 -9.75 2.61
CA ILE A 42 -0.45 -9.05 3.24
C ILE A 42 0.15 -9.91 4.34
N HIS A 43 1.31 -10.47 4.04
CA HIS A 43 2.04 -11.38 4.91
C HIS A 43 3.55 -11.31 4.62
N GLY A 44 4.35 -11.85 5.54
CA GLY A 44 5.81 -11.95 5.39
C GLY A 44 6.46 -10.61 5.06
N ASN A 45 7.31 -10.61 4.02
CA ASN A 45 8.09 -9.44 3.60
C ASN A 45 7.20 -8.26 3.15
N LEU A 46 6.06 -8.53 2.53
CA LEU A 46 5.14 -7.47 2.10
C LEU A 46 4.52 -6.76 3.30
N ALA A 47 4.13 -7.51 4.34
CA ALA A 47 3.66 -6.94 5.59
C ALA A 47 4.76 -6.07 6.23
N LYS A 48 5.98 -6.61 6.35
CA LYS A 48 7.13 -5.88 6.90
C LYS A 48 7.37 -4.56 6.17
N ARG A 49 7.40 -4.58 4.83
CA ARG A 49 7.55 -3.37 4.01
C ARG A 49 6.42 -2.36 4.24
N CYS A 50 5.18 -2.84 4.36
CA CYS A 50 4.02 -1.99 4.61
C CYS A 50 4.09 -1.30 5.98
N PHE A 51 4.60 -1.97 7.01
CA PHE A 51 4.75 -1.39 8.36
C PHE A 51 5.96 -0.48 8.49
N GLU A 52 7.05 -0.76 7.77
CA GLU A 52 8.31 -0.01 7.90
C GLU A 52 8.33 1.27 7.05
N ASN A 53 7.73 1.27 5.86
CA ASN A 53 7.88 2.38 4.90
C ASN A 53 6.71 3.37 4.88
N THR A 54 5.56 3.06 5.48
CA THR A 54 4.35 3.87 5.28
C THR A 54 3.35 3.65 6.44
N ARG A 55 2.62 4.67 6.89
CA ARG A 55 1.45 4.47 7.78
C ARG A 55 0.29 3.94 6.95
N ILE A 56 0.37 2.69 6.52
CA ILE A 56 -0.70 2.09 5.73
C ILE A 56 -1.86 1.73 6.64
N LYS A 57 -3.03 2.30 6.38
CA LYS A 57 -4.24 1.98 7.12
C LYS A 57 -4.85 0.70 6.53
N TYR A 58 -4.45 -0.44 7.08
CA TYR A 58 -5.06 -1.75 6.83
C TYR A 58 -5.92 -2.15 8.03
N PHE A 59 -7.12 -1.60 8.14
CA PHE A 59 -8.12 -2.13 9.06
C PHE A 59 -9.26 -2.67 8.20
N ARG A 60 -9.30 -4.00 8.08
CA ARG A 60 -10.40 -4.72 7.42
C ARG A 60 -11.72 -4.41 8.10
#